data_AF-A0A832QDJ5-F1
#
_entry.id   AF-A0A832QDJ5-F1
#
_cell.length_a   1.000
_cell.length_b   1.000
_cell.length_c   1.000
_cell.angle_alpha   90.00
_cell.angle_beta   90.00
_cell.angle_gamma   90.00
#
_symmetry.space_group_name_H-M   'P 1'
#
loop_
_entity.id
_entity.type
_entity.pdbx_description
1 polymer ?
#
loop_
_entity_poly.entity_id
_entity_poly.type
_entity_poly.pdbx_seq_one_letter_code
_entity_poly.pdbx_strand_id
1 'polypeptide(L)'
;MKSVKELLNYGTHYLKEHNKEEQAARIFLMEVLKKDSTWLINNMERKIEKKEIQKYKSWLKRFVLGEPLQYIVGNVIFYGYKFTVNKNVLIPRFETEELVENILLRINKKFQNYKQINLVDIGTGLGV
;
A
#
# COMPACT_ATOMS: atom_id res chain seq x y z
N MET A 1 -18.39 21.09 -2.34
CA MET A 1 -17.97 19.69 -2.08
C MET A 1 -17.53 19.08 -3.40
N LYS A 2 -16.48 18.24 -3.42
CA LYS A 2 -16.04 17.55 -4.65
C LYS A 2 -16.61 16.13 -4.71
N SER A 3 -16.92 15.62 -5.90
CA SER A 3 -17.29 14.22 -6.12
C SER A 3 -16.05 13.31 -6.20
N VAL A 4 -16.26 12.00 -6.12
CA VAL A 4 -15.20 10.99 -6.31
C VAL A 4 -14.51 11.19 -7.67
N LYS A 5 -15.28 11.36 -8.74
CA LYS A 5 -14.77 11.60 -10.10
C LYS A 5 -13.90 12.86 -10.19
N GLU A 6 -14.37 13.96 -9.61
CA GLU A 6 -13.63 15.22 -9.58
C GLU A 6 -12.31 15.11 -8.80
N LEU A 7 -12.27 14.30 -7.74
CA LEU A 7 -11.05 14.07 -6.95
C LEU A 7 -10.06 13.16 -7.66
N LEU A 8 -10.52 12.09 -8.31
CA LEU A 8 -9.67 11.21 -9.12
C LEU A 8 -9.03 12.00 -10.26
N ASN A 9 -9.82 12.74 -11.04
CA ASN A 9 -9.29 13.57 -12.13
C ASN A 9 -8.28 14.60 -11.63
N TYR A 10 -8.59 15.26 -10.51
CA TYR A 10 -7.68 16.21 -9.89
C TYR A 10 -6.37 15.55 -9.45
N GLY A 11 -6.43 14.41 -8.75
CA GLY A 11 -5.24 13.73 -8.25
C GLY A 11 -4.38 13.16 -9.36
N THR A 12 -5.00 12.53 -10.36
CA THR A 12 -4.31 12.02 -11.55
C THR A 12 -3.58 13.13 -12.30
N HIS A 13 -4.25 14.24 -12.59
CA HIS A 13 -3.62 15.38 -13.25
C HIS A 13 -2.48 15.98 -12.41
N TYR A 14 -2.73 16.20 -11.10
CA TYR A 14 -1.73 16.76 -10.19
C TYR A 14 -0.45 15.91 -10.12
N LEU A 15 -0.58 14.57 -10.06
CA LEU A 15 0.58 13.67 -10.04
C LEU A 15 1.30 13.64 -11.38
N LYS A 16 0.56 13.66 -12.49
CA LYS A 16 1.11 13.72 -13.84
C LYS A 16 1.97 14.98 -14.05
N GLU A 17 1.48 16.15 -13.64
CA GLU A 17 2.22 17.42 -13.74
C GLU A 17 3.53 17.41 -12.95
N HIS A 18 3.63 16.59 -11.91
CA HIS A 18 4.82 16.45 -11.07
C HIS A 18 5.67 15.22 -11.42
N ASN A 19 5.43 14.59 -12.58
CA ASN A 19 6.14 13.38 -13.05
C ASN A 19 6.08 12.22 -12.03
N LYS A 20 4.91 11.99 -11.42
CA LYS A 20 4.64 10.90 -10.48
C LYS A 20 3.62 9.91 -11.04
N GLU A 21 3.63 8.69 -10.50
CA GLU A 21 2.70 7.62 -10.87
C GLU A 21 1.24 8.00 -10.59
N GLU A 22 0.43 8.05 -11.64
CA GLU A 22 -0.98 8.47 -11.58
C GLU A 22 -1.84 7.49 -10.76
N GLN A 23 -1.47 6.20 -10.70
CA GLN A 23 -2.21 5.17 -9.96
C GLN A 23 -2.28 5.45 -8.46
N ALA A 24 -1.28 6.15 -7.90
CA ALA A 24 -1.26 6.55 -6.49
C ALA A 24 -2.48 7.42 -6.12
N ALA A 25 -3.00 8.22 -7.06
CA ALA A 25 -4.18 9.04 -6.85
C ALA A 25 -5.42 8.20 -6.50
N ARG A 26 -5.59 7.03 -7.13
CA ARG A 26 -6.69 6.10 -6.83
C ARG A 26 -6.48 5.42 -5.48
N ILE A 27 -5.26 4.94 -5.22
CA ILE A 27 -4.90 4.25 -3.98
C ILE A 27 -5.12 5.16 -2.77
N PHE A 28 -4.64 6.40 -2.82
CA PHE A 28 -4.86 7.35 -1.73
C PHE A 28 -6.33 7.65 -1.50
N LEU A 29 -7.15 7.75 -2.56
CA LEU A 29 -8.58 8.01 -2.39
C LEU A 29 -9.28 6.80 -1.75
N MET A 30 -8.95 5.58 -2.19
CA MET A 30 -9.44 4.34 -1.56
C MET A 30 -9.11 4.29 -0.06
N GLU A 31 -7.85 4.54 0.31
CA GLU A 31 -7.41 4.48 1.70
C GLU A 31 -7.96 5.63 2.56
N VAL A 32 -8.11 6.84 2.01
CA VAL A 32 -8.73 7.97 2.73
C VAL A 32 -10.19 7.68 3.06
N LEU A 33 -10.94 7.12 2.11
CA LEU A 33 -12.37 6.80 2.27
C LEU A 33 -12.61 5.45 2.96
N LYS A 34 -11.56 4.62 3.10
CA LYS A 34 -11.64 3.22 3.55
C LYS A 34 -12.61 2.41 2.68
N LYS A 35 -12.43 2.50 1.36
CA LYS A 35 -13.28 1.84 0.35
C LYS A 35 -12.44 1.16 -0.71
N ASP A 36 -13.00 0.14 -1.33
CA ASP A 36 -12.36 -0.59 -2.41
C ASP A 36 -12.57 0.08 -3.79
N SER A 37 -11.94 -0.53 -4.78
CA SER A 37 -12.00 -0.12 -6.18
C SER A 37 -13.43 -0.15 -6.74
N THR A 38 -14.22 -1.18 -6.38
CA THR A 38 -15.60 -1.37 -6.85
C THR A 38 -16.50 -0.27 -6.34
N TRP A 39 -16.36 0.09 -5.06
CA TRP A 39 -17.11 1.16 -4.45
C TRP A 39 -16.84 2.50 -5.12
N LEU A 40 -15.57 2.83 -5.45
CA LEU A 40 -15.24 4.06 -6.16
C LEU A 40 -15.95 4.15 -7.51
N ILE A 41 -15.93 3.05 -8.28
CA ILE A 41 -16.57 2.98 -9.60
C ILE A 41 -18.08 3.21 -9.48
N ASN A 42 -18.72 2.60 -8.50
CA ASN A 42 -20.17 2.71 -8.30
C ASN A 42 -20.60 4.05 -7.66
N ASN A 43 -19.66 4.86 -7.16
CA ASN A 43 -19.95 6.09 -6.41
C ASN A 43 -19.28 7.33 -7.01
N MET A 44 -19.05 7.36 -8.33
CA MET A 44 -18.33 8.46 -9.01
C MET A 44 -18.90 9.85 -8.73
N GLU A 45 -20.23 9.98 -8.61
CA GLU A 45 -20.91 11.25 -8.35
C GLU A 45 -21.09 11.58 -6.86
N ARG A 46 -20.76 10.64 -5.96
CA ARG A 46 -20.90 10.84 -4.52
C ARG A 46 -19.99 11.96 -4.05
N LYS A 47 -20.55 12.89 -3.28
CA LYS A 47 -19.81 14.00 -2.68
C LYS A 47 -19.02 13.52 -1.46
N ILE A 48 -17.80 14.02 -1.34
CA ILE A 48 -16.82 13.66 -0.31
C ILE A 48 -16.69 14.80 0.72
N GLU A 49 -16.46 14.44 1.98
CA GLU A 49 -16.37 15.40 3.07
C GLU A 49 -15.12 16.29 2.94
N LYS A 50 -15.21 17.53 3.45
CA LYS A 50 -14.08 18.47 3.42
C LYS A 50 -12.82 17.90 4.11
N LYS A 51 -12.99 17.16 5.21
CA LYS A 51 -11.89 16.53 5.96
C LYS A 51 -11.15 15.49 5.12
N GLU A 52 -11.89 14.63 4.42
CA GLU A 52 -11.34 13.61 3.53
C GLU A 52 -10.62 14.25 2.33
N ILE A 53 -11.22 15.29 1.73
CA ILE A 53 -10.59 16.07 0.64
C ILE A 53 -9.26 16.67 1.08
N GLN A 54 -9.20 17.27 2.28
CA GLN A 54 -7.98 17.86 2.81
C GLN A 54 -6.90 16.80 3.05
N LYS A 55 -7.28 15.66 3.65
CA LYS A 55 -6.38 14.53 3.87
C LYS A 55 -5.81 13.99 2.55
N TYR A 56 -6.68 13.79 1.55
CA TYR A 56 -6.30 13.33 0.22
C TYR A 56 -5.30 14.27 -0.46
N LYS A 57 -5.57 15.59 -0.44
CA LYS A 57 -4.66 16.59 -1.00
C LYS A 57 -3.32 16.64 -0.27
N SER A 58 -3.31 16.49 1.05
CA SER A 58 -2.09 16.42 1.86
C SER A 58 -1.24 15.21 1.46
N TRP A 59 -1.87 14.05 1.24
CA TRP A 59 -1.18 12.83 0.81
C TRP A 59 -0.56 12.94 -0.58
N LEU A 60 -1.28 13.54 -1.54
CA LEU A 60 -0.73 13.84 -2.87
C LEU A 60 0.52 14.72 -2.78
N LYS A 61 0.50 15.77 -1.95
CA LYS A 61 1.66 16.65 -1.75
C LYS A 61 2.86 15.90 -1.17
N ARG A 62 2.63 15.07 -0.14
CA ARG A 62 3.68 14.24 0.47
C ARG A 62 4.33 13.31 -0.56
N PHE A 63 3.51 12.69 -1.44
CA PHE A 63 4.01 11.80 -2.49
C PHE A 63 4.83 12.54 -3.55
N VAL A 64 4.39 13.74 -3.94
CA VAL A 64 5.15 14.63 -4.84
C VAL A 64 6.51 14.99 -4.24
N LEU A 65 6.57 15.25 -2.93
CA LEU A 65 7.81 15.54 -2.20
C LEU A 65 8.75 14.32 -2.03
N GLY A 66 8.37 13.16 -2.58
CA GLY A 66 9.21 11.96 -2.60
C GLY A 66 8.98 11.01 -1.43
N GLU A 67 7.98 11.24 -0.58
CA GLU A 67 7.64 10.28 0.46
C GLU A 67 7.00 9.02 -0.16
N PRO A 68 7.50 7.81 0.16
CA PRO A 68 6.92 6.56 -0.35
C PRO A 68 5.43 6.42 -0.06
N LEU A 69 4.68 5.91 -1.03
CA LEU A 69 3.22 5.70 -0.95
C LEU A 69 2.84 4.91 0.32
N GLN A 70 3.57 3.85 0.62
CA GLN A 70 3.31 2.95 1.73
C GLN A 70 3.49 3.65 3.08
N TYR A 71 4.43 4.60 3.21
CA TYR A 71 4.59 5.39 4.43
C TYR A 71 3.50 6.45 4.59
N ILE A 72 3.02 7.02 3.48
CA ILE A 72 1.90 7.96 3.50
C ILE A 72 0.61 7.26 3.95
N VAL A 73 0.36 6.08 3.38
CA VAL A 73 -0.78 5.20 3.69
C VAL A 73 -0.62 4.54 5.08
N GLY A 74 0.62 4.33 5.51
CA GLY A 74 1.00 3.72 6.79
C GLY A 74 0.92 2.19 6.80
N ASN A 75 0.73 1.57 5.64
CA ASN A 75 0.62 0.12 5.52
C ASN A 75 1.06 -0.40 4.15
N VAL A 76 1.31 -1.71 4.09
CA VAL A 76 1.67 -2.47 2.88
C VAL A 76 0.98 -3.83 2.94
N ILE A 77 0.72 -4.44 1.78
CA ILE A 77 0.26 -5.83 1.68
C ILE A 77 1.48 -6.69 1.37
N PHE A 78 1.67 -7.77 2.13
CA PHE A 78 2.69 -8.79 1.92
C PHE A 78 2.06 -10.16 2.17
N TYR A 79 2.14 -11.07 1.20
CA TYR A 79 1.43 -12.37 1.21
C TYR A 79 -0.08 -12.28 1.49
N GLY A 80 -0.72 -11.20 1.02
CA GLY A 80 -2.14 -10.94 1.30
C GLY A 80 -2.44 -10.44 2.72
N TYR A 81 -1.44 -10.37 3.60
CA TYR A 81 -1.57 -9.80 4.94
C TYR A 81 -1.22 -8.31 4.93
N LYS A 82 -1.93 -7.53 5.76
CA LYS A 82 -1.70 -6.08 5.89
C LYS A 82 -0.75 -5.80 7.05
N PHE A 83 0.41 -5.21 6.76
CA PHE A 83 1.40 -4.83 7.76
C PHE A 83 1.46 -3.30 7.91
N THR A 84 1.71 -2.83 9.14
CA THR A 84 1.85 -1.40 9.44
C THR A 84 3.29 -0.96 9.19
N VAL A 85 3.51 0.01 8.30
CA VAL A 85 4.85 0.52 7.98
C VAL A 85 4.99 1.99 8.34
N ASN A 86 6.22 2.41 8.62
CA ASN A 86 6.59 3.80 8.82
C ASN A 86 8.06 4.03 8.38
N LYS A 87 8.54 5.27 8.49
CA LYS A 87 9.90 5.66 8.06
C LYS A 87 11.05 4.93 8.76
N ASN A 88 10.80 4.22 9.86
CA ASN A 88 11.81 3.53 10.66
C ASN A 88 11.96 2.04 10.27
N VAL A 89 11.18 1.55 9.31
CA VAL A 89 11.20 0.15 8.86
C VAL A 89 11.35 0.08 7.34
N LEU A 90 11.98 -0.96 6.82
CA LEU A 90 12.06 -1.18 5.38
C LEU A 90 10.68 -1.58 4.84
N ILE A 91 10.28 -1.00 3.70
CA ILE A 91 9.09 -1.46 2.96
C ILE A 91 9.42 -2.83 2.35
N PRO A 92 8.67 -3.90 2.68
CA PRO A 92 8.83 -5.22 2.08
C PRO A 92 8.79 -5.16 0.56
N ARG A 93 9.61 -5.99 -0.09
CA ARG A 93 9.73 -6.06 -1.55
C ARG A 93 9.12 -7.36 -2.05
N PHE A 94 8.73 -7.38 -3.33
CA PHE A 94 8.12 -8.58 -3.91
C PHE A 94 9.10 -9.76 -3.95
N GLU A 95 10.40 -9.48 -4.10
CA GLU A 95 11.48 -10.47 -4.03
C GLU A 95 11.55 -11.13 -2.64
N THR A 96 11.13 -10.44 -1.58
CA THR A 96 11.02 -11.02 -0.24
C THR A 96 9.88 -12.03 -0.19
N GLU A 97 8.81 -11.86 -0.98
CA GLU A 97 7.78 -12.89 -1.08
C GLU A 97 8.34 -14.15 -1.73
N GLU A 98 9.03 -14.01 -2.86
CA GLU A 98 9.67 -15.15 -3.54
C GLU A 98 10.66 -15.90 -2.63
N LEU A 99 11.39 -15.18 -1.77
CA LEU A 99 12.27 -15.80 -0.78
C LEU A 99 11.51 -16.70 0.20
N VAL A 100 10.40 -16.22 0.77
CA VAL A 100 9.58 -17.00 1.71
C VAL A 100 9.02 -18.24 1.01
N GLU A 101 8.53 -18.13 -0.23
CA GLU A 101 8.05 -19.28 -1.00
C GLU A 101 9.14 -20.35 -1.15
N ASN A 102 10.34 -19.94 -1.56
CA ASN A 102 11.48 -20.83 -1.71
C ASN A 102 11.90 -21.48 -0.39
N ILE A 103 11.82 -20.75 0.73
CA ILE A 103 12.09 -21.29 2.07
C ILE A 103 11.07 -22.38 2.42
N LEU A 104 9.78 -22.13 2.20
CA LEU A 104 8.71 -23.11 2.46
C LEU A 104 8.88 -24.38 1.61
N LEU A 105 9.18 -24.23 0.32
CA LEU A 105 9.48 -25.36 -0.56
C LEU A 105 10.69 -26.17 -0.08
N ARG A 106 11.75 -25.48 0.34
CA ARG A 106 12.97 -26.12 0.85
C ARG A 106 12.72 -26.83 2.18
N ILE A 107 11.88 -26.25 3.05
CA ILE A 107 11.45 -26.87 4.31
C ILE A 107 10.70 -28.17 4.02
N ASN A 108 9.68 -28.11 3.17
CA ASN A 108 8.88 -29.27 2.80
C ASN A 108 9.73 -30.38 2.17
N LYS A 109 10.73 -30.04 1.35
CA LYS A 109 11.60 -31.03 0.72
C LYS A 109 12.64 -31.63 1.66
N LYS A 110 13.33 -30.79 2.45
CA LYS A 110 14.50 -31.23 3.26
C LYS A 110 14.12 -31.73 4.65
N PHE A 111 13.00 -31.27 5.20
CA PHE A 111 12.61 -31.54 6.58
C PHE A 111 11.27 -32.27 6.69
N GLN A 112 10.81 -32.95 5.63
CA GLN A 112 9.53 -33.69 5.59
C GLN A 112 9.29 -34.67 6.75
N ASN A 113 10.35 -35.25 7.32
CA ASN A 113 10.26 -36.23 8.41
C ASN A 113 10.38 -35.60 9.81
N TYR A 114 10.53 -34.28 9.91
CA TYR A 114 10.66 -33.57 11.17
C TYR A 114 9.28 -33.11 11.63
N LYS A 115 8.91 -33.43 12.87
CA LYS A 115 7.66 -32.96 13.48
C LYS A 115 7.69 -31.48 13.86
N GLN A 116 8.88 -30.93 14.09
CA GLN A 116 9.08 -29.53 14.48
C GLN A 116 10.41 -29.04 13.91
N ILE A 117 10.43 -27.77 13.49
CA ILE A 117 11.60 -27.08 12.96
C ILE A 117 11.69 -25.74 13.69
N ASN A 118 12.89 -25.38 14.13
CA ASN A 118 13.18 -24.06 14.68
C ASN A 118 13.76 -23.19 13.56
N LEU A 119 13.20 -21.99 13.38
CA LEU A 119 13.67 -21.00 12.42
C LEU A 119 14.14 -19.74 13.14
N VAL A 120 15.11 -19.06 12.53
CA VAL A 120 15.57 -17.74 12.94
C VAL A 120 15.50 -16.84 11.70
N ASP A 121 14.86 -15.70 11.85
CA ASP A 121 14.89 -14.60 10.88
C ASP A 121 15.76 -13.47 11.43
N ILE A 122 16.85 -13.15 10.72
CA ILE A 122 17.86 -12.20 11.16
C ILE A 122 17.61 -10.87 10.46
N GLY A 123 17.38 -9.81 11.25
CA GLY A 123 17.08 -8.50 10.69
C GLY A 123 15.65 -8.37 10.17
N THR A 124 14.72 -9.11 10.79
CA THR A 124 13.30 -9.24 10.40
C THR A 124 12.56 -7.92 10.14
N GLY A 125 13.03 -6.81 10.72
CA GLY A 125 12.47 -5.48 10.47
C GLY A 125 10.98 -5.41 10.77
N LEU A 126 10.15 -5.43 9.72
CA LEU A 126 8.69 -5.43 9.82
C LEU A 126 8.10 -6.74 10.38
N GLY A 127 8.86 -7.84 10.37
CA GLY A 127 8.34 -9.16 10.72
C GLY A 127 7.68 -9.89 9.55
N VAL A 128 8.18 -9.67 8.33
CA VAL A 128 7.66 -10.27 7.08
C VAL A 128 8.50 -11.44 6.60
#